data_AF-A0A8X6IGT7-F1
#
_entry.id   AF-A0A8X6IGT7-F1
#
_cell.length_a   1.000
_cell.length_b   1.000
_cell.length_c   1.000
_cell.angle_alpha   90.00
_cell.angle_beta   90.00
_cell.angle_gamma   90.00
#
_symmetry.space_group_name_H-M   'P 1'
#
loop_
_entity.id
_entity.type
_entity.pdbx_description
1 polymer ?
#
loop_
_entity_poly.entity_id
_entity_poly.type
_entity_poly.pdbx_seq_one_letter_code
_entity_poly.pdbx_strand_id
1 'polypeptide(L)'
;MRVATARSSLSSYTIRKTPRAFKSHKILKEKLQVMWRSNPKAWVTRKFFVEWVNLVFGPSVKKYLQEKNLPWQALLILDNAPAHPPNLEDNILEEFKFIKVLYLSPNTTPILQPMDQQVISNFKKLYTKHLFRRCFELTETTNLTLREFWKDLCNIAICLKIIDQA
;
A
#
# COMPACT_ATOMS: atom_id res chain seq x y z
N MET A 1 6.74 12.22 -18.81
CA MET A 1 6.02 12.30 -17.53
C MET A 1 5.60 10.91 -17.08
N ARG A 2 5.97 10.47 -15.87
CA ARG A 2 5.47 9.21 -15.29
C ARG A 2 4.31 9.51 -14.35
N VAL A 3 3.25 8.73 -14.44
CA VAL A 3 2.05 8.86 -13.62
C VAL A 3 2.11 7.84 -12.50
N ALA A 4 2.01 8.31 -11.26
CA ALA A 4 1.83 7.48 -10.08
C ALA A 4 0.52 7.87 -9.42
N THR A 5 -0.20 6.87 -8.91
CA THR A 5 -1.54 7.03 -8.35
C THR A 5 -1.55 6.51 -6.93
N ALA A 6 -1.99 7.34 -5.98
CA ALA A 6 -2.08 6.94 -4.58
C ALA A 6 -3.53 6.98 -4.13
N ARG A 7 -4.03 5.82 -3.67
CA ARG A 7 -5.29 5.73 -2.93
C ARG A 7 -4.98 5.62 -1.45
N SER A 8 -5.82 6.23 -0.62
CA SER A 8 -5.73 6.19 0.86
C SER A 8 -5.67 4.76 1.45
N SER A 9 -6.05 3.74 0.69
CA SER A 9 -6.07 2.33 1.12
C SER A 9 -4.88 1.49 0.67
N LEU A 10 -4.00 1.99 -0.21
CA LEU A 10 -3.01 1.16 -0.94
C LEU A 10 -1.63 1.77 -1.08
N SER A 11 -1.42 2.99 -0.59
CA SER A 11 -0.04 3.46 -0.47
C SER A 11 0.63 2.68 0.66
N SER A 12 1.95 2.51 0.57
CA SER A 12 2.79 1.70 1.46
C SER A 12 2.83 2.23 2.88
N TYR A 13 1.67 2.32 3.55
CA TYR A 13 1.53 2.67 4.93
C TYR A 13 0.45 1.81 5.60
N THR A 14 0.70 1.45 6.86
CA THR A 14 -0.29 0.76 7.70
C THR A 14 -0.58 1.61 8.91
N ILE A 15 -1.87 1.76 9.23
CA ILE A 15 -2.33 2.57 10.37
C ILE A 15 -2.96 1.65 11.42
N ARG A 16 -2.11 0.95 12.18
CA ARG A 16 -2.55 0.01 13.20
C ARG A 16 -1.47 -0.18 14.26
N LYS A 17 -1.88 -0.56 15.48
CA LYS A 17 -0.95 -1.10 16.47
C LYS A 17 -0.29 -2.36 15.90
N THR A 18 0.95 -2.62 16.29
CA THR A 18 1.72 -3.81 15.87
C THR A 18 0.89 -5.08 16.08
N PRO A 19 0.64 -5.88 15.03
CA PRO A 19 -0.13 -7.11 15.15
C PRO A 19 0.54 -8.11 16.09
N ARG A 20 -0.24 -8.78 16.94
CA ARG A 20 0.26 -9.86 17.83
C ARG A 20 0.99 -10.95 17.05
N ALA A 21 0.50 -11.25 15.84
CA ALA A 21 1.11 -12.22 14.93
C ALA A 21 2.59 -11.92 14.63
N PHE A 22 2.99 -10.64 14.57
CA PHE A 22 4.38 -10.28 14.28
C PHE A 22 5.33 -10.73 15.39
N LYS A 23 4.91 -10.65 16.66
CA LYS A 23 5.72 -11.16 17.79
C LYS A 23 5.87 -12.68 17.69
N SER A 24 4.77 -13.41 17.50
CA SER A 24 4.79 -14.88 17.39
C SER A 24 5.61 -15.39 16.20
N HIS A 25 5.60 -14.67 15.09
CA HIS A 25 6.30 -15.04 13.86
C HIS A 25 7.66 -14.35 13.70
N LYS A 26 8.13 -13.62 14.73
CA LYS A 26 9.39 -12.86 14.73
C LYS A 26 9.54 -11.92 13.51
N ILE A 27 8.44 -11.31 13.07
CA ILE A 27 8.43 -10.35 11.96
C ILE A 27 8.96 -9.01 12.45
N LEU A 28 10.05 -8.56 11.83
CA LEU A 28 10.64 -7.25 12.03
C LEU A 28 9.95 -6.23 11.13
N LYS A 29 9.34 -5.19 11.72
CA LYS A 29 8.59 -4.17 10.95
C LYS A 29 9.50 -3.38 10.03
N GLU A 30 10.75 -3.19 10.42
CA GLU A 30 11.76 -2.45 9.66
C GLU A 30 12.14 -3.18 8.36
N LYS A 31 11.91 -4.50 8.30
CA LYS A 31 12.11 -5.30 7.09
C LYS A 31 10.91 -5.26 6.14
N LEU A 32 9.76 -4.74 6.58
CA LEU A 32 8.61 -4.57 5.71
C LEU A 32 8.76 -3.26 4.93
N GLN A 33 8.51 -3.29 3.62
CA GLN A 33 8.56 -2.11 2.75
C GLN A 33 7.30 -1.23 2.91
N VAL A 34 6.91 -0.96 4.15
CA VAL A 34 5.67 -0.27 4.51
C VAL A 34 5.92 0.70 5.67
N MET A 35 5.49 1.94 5.53
CA MET A 35 5.49 2.95 6.58
C MET A 35 4.46 2.63 7.65
N TRP A 36 4.91 2.19 8.81
CA TRP A 36 4.01 1.94 9.95
C TRP A 36 3.71 3.22 10.73
N ARG A 37 2.43 3.49 10.94
CA ARG A 37 1.91 4.51 11.87
C ARG A 37 0.80 3.89 12.71
N SER A 38 0.52 4.46 13.88
CA SER A 38 -0.62 4.04 14.71
C SER A 38 -1.55 5.22 14.91
N ASN A 39 -2.81 5.05 14.53
CA ASN A 39 -3.89 6.01 14.80
C ASN A 39 -5.01 5.26 15.52
N PRO A 40 -5.54 5.77 16.65
CA PRO A 40 -6.72 5.20 17.29
C PRO A 40 -7.92 5.07 16.35
N LYS A 41 -8.06 5.99 15.39
CA LYS A 41 -9.16 5.97 14.42
C LYS A 41 -8.92 5.00 13.25
N ALA A 42 -7.71 4.45 13.09
CA ALA A 42 -7.33 3.58 11.96
C ALA A 42 -7.49 4.20 10.54
N TRP A 43 -7.58 5.53 10.44
CA TRP A 43 -7.62 6.26 9.15
C TRP A 43 -6.32 7.01 8.87
N VAL A 44 -6.03 7.22 7.59
CA VAL A 44 -4.95 8.11 7.14
C VAL A 44 -5.32 9.54 7.46
N THR A 45 -4.38 10.28 8.04
CA THR A 45 -4.51 11.71 8.30
C THR A 45 -3.69 12.48 7.28
N ARG A 46 -4.02 13.77 7.05
CA ARG A 46 -3.23 14.65 6.19
C ARG A 46 -1.75 14.68 6.60
N LYS A 47 -1.47 14.70 7.91
CA LYS A 47 -0.12 14.62 8.45
C LYS A 47 0.61 13.36 7.99
N PHE A 48 0.00 12.19 8.14
CA PHE A 48 0.63 10.94 7.71
C PHE A 48 0.77 10.84 6.20
N PHE A 49 -0.15 11.43 5.44
CA PHE A 49 -0.04 11.48 4.00
C PHE A 49 1.16 12.31 3.55
N VAL A 50 1.36 13.51 4.12
CA VAL A 50 2.54 14.36 3.87
C VAL A 50 3.83 13.64 4.27
N GLU A 51 3.86 12.99 5.44
CA GLU A 51 5.01 12.19 5.86
C GLU A 51 5.31 11.08 4.84
N TRP A 52 4.30 10.36 4.36
CA TRP A 52 4.48 9.32 3.35
C TRP A 52 5.04 9.89 2.04
N VAL A 53 4.56 11.04 1.59
CA VAL A 53 5.06 11.68 0.35
C VAL A 53 6.55 11.99 0.48
N ASN A 54 6.99 12.56 1.59
CA ASN A 54 8.37 12.99 1.76
C ASN A 54 9.32 11.87 2.19
N LEU A 55 8.88 10.89 2.98
CA LEU A 55 9.75 9.85 3.53
C LEU A 55 9.79 8.57 2.67
N VAL A 56 8.77 8.34 1.84
CA VAL A 56 8.64 7.09 1.08
C VAL A 56 8.49 7.35 -0.40
N PHE A 57 7.45 8.08 -0.80
CA PHE A 57 7.12 8.25 -2.21
C PHE A 57 8.20 9.04 -2.97
N GLY A 58 8.55 10.23 -2.49
CA GLY A 58 9.57 11.11 -3.07
C GLY A 58 10.91 10.41 -3.29
N PRO A 59 11.52 9.83 -2.24
CA PRO A 59 12.75 9.05 -2.36
C PRO A 59 12.64 7.87 -3.34
N SER A 60 11.52 7.15 -3.34
CA SER A 60 11.32 5.98 -4.21
C SER A 60 11.23 6.38 -5.68
N VAL A 61 10.48 7.43 -6.00
CA VAL A 61 10.39 7.96 -7.37
C VAL A 61 11.73 8.52 -7.80
N LYS A 62 12.43 9.25 -6.93
CA LYS A 62 13.76 9.80 -7.18
C LYS A 62 14.75 8.70 -7.58
N LYS A 63 14.83 7.65 -6.77
CA LYS A 63 15.67 6.48 -7.03
C LYS A 63 15.30 5.80 -8.36
N TYR A 64 14.02 5.57 -8.61
CA TYR A 64 13.57 4.94 -9.86
C TYR A 64 13.95 5.75 -11.11
N LEU A 65 13.76 7.08 -11.07
CA LEU A 65 14.11 7.95 -12.19
C LEU A 65 15.62 7.92 -12.47
N GLN A 66 16.46 7.92 -11.42
CA GLN A 66 17.91 7.77 -11.56
C GLN A 66 18.30 6.43 -12.18
N GLU A 67 17.80 5.32 -11.62
CA GLU A 67 18.11 3.96 -12.06
C GLU A 67 17.68 3.70 -13.52
N LYS A 68 16.64 4.38 -13.98
CA LYS A 68 16.13 4.28 -15.36
C LYS A 68 16.66 5.38 -16.29
N ASN A 69 17.55 6.25 -15.80
CA ASN A 69 18.07 7.41 -16.53
C ASN A 69 16.94 8.25 -17.18
N LEU A 70 15.88 8.50 -16.41
CA LEU A 70 14.71 9.27 -16.85
C LEU A 70 14.78 10.72 -16.37
N PRO A 71 14.10 11.65 -17.06
CA PRO A 71 13.99 13.04 -16.59
C PRO A 71 13.37 13.14 -15.20
N TRP A 72 13.81 14.13 -14.44
CA TRP A 72 13.26 14.53 -13.14
C TRP A 72 11.85 15.12 -13.27
N GLN A 73 10.86 14.28 -13.58
CA GLN A 73 9.47 14.67 -13.78
C GLN A 73 8.52 13.54 -13.42
N ALA A 74 7.66 13.77 -12.45
CA ALA A 74 6.63 12.83 -12.02
C ALA A 74 5.30 13.54 -11.75
N LEU A 75 4.19 12.81 -11.95
CA LEU A 75 2.85 13.27 -11.63
C LEU A 75 2.22 12.31 -10.61
N LEU A 76 1.84 12.84 -9.45
CA LEU A 76 1.08 12.15 -8.41
C LEU A 76 -0.42 12.50 -8.57
N ILE A 77 -1.22 11.52 -8.97
CA ILE A 77 -2.68 11.69 -9.13
C ILE A 77 -3.38 11.24 -7.84
N LEU A 78 -4.22 12.12 -7.30
CA LEU A 78 -4.95 11.92 -6.05
C LEU A 78 -6.47 12.04 -6.25
N ASP A 79 -7.22 11.29 -5.44
CA ASP A 79 -8.66 11.50 -5.27
C ASP A 79 -8.94 12.60 -4.24
N ASN A 80 -10.21 12.94 -4.04
CA ASN A 80 -10.64 13.94 -3.05
C ASN A 80 -10.84 13.37 -1.63
N ALA A 81 -10.07 12.33 -1.25
CA ALA A 81 -10.18 11.78 0.10
C ALA A 81 -9.80 12.82 1.17
N PRO A 82 -10.45 12.82 2.36
CA PRO A 82 -10.14 13.78 3.43
C PRO A 82 -8.68 13.80 3.90
N ALA A 83 -7.97 12.68 3.71
CA ALA A 83 -6.56 12.51 4.02
C ALA A 83 -5.63 13.26 3.06
N HIS A 84 -6.10 13.65 1.87
CA HIS A 84 -5.29 14.37 0.89
C HIS A 84 -5.42 15.89 1.14
N PRO A 85 -4.32 16.60 1.44
CA PRO A 85 -4.36 18.02 1.71
C PRO A 85 -4.43 18.83 0.40
N PRO A 86 -5.37 19.79 0.25
CA PRO A 86 -5.55 20.52 -1.02
C PRO A 86 -4.27 21.21 -1.53
N ASN A 87 -3.41 21.66 -0.63
CA ASN A 87 -2.13 22.31 -0.93
C ASN A 87 -0.94 21.37 -0.65
N LEU A 88 -0.99 20.14 -1.18
CA LEU A 88 0.05 19.15 -0.93
C LEU A 88 1.43 19.63 -1.41
N GLU A 89 1.51 20.32 -2.56
CA GLU A 89 2.77 20.76 -3.15
C GLU A 89 3.59 21.67 -2.22
N ASP A 90 2.92 22.49 -1.41
CA ASP A 90 3.57 23.36 -0.41
C ASP A 90 4.26 22.56 0.71
N ASN A 91 3.81 21.34 0.93
CA ASN A 91 4.31 20.44 1.97
C ASN A 91 5.33 19.41 1.44
N ILE A 92 5.63 19.43 0.14
CA ILE A 92 6.67 18.58 -0.48
C ILE A 92 8.03 19.25 -0.31
N LEU A 93 9.04 18.50 0.16
CA LEU A 93 10.41 18.98 0.32
C LEU A 93 11.01 19.46 -1.01
N GLU A 94 11.91 20.44 -0.96
CA GLU A 94 12.52 21.07 -2.15
C GLU A 94 13.13 20.06 -3.12
N GLU A 95 13.81 19.04 -2.61
CA GLU A 95 14.43 18.00 -3.45
C GLU A 95 13.41 17.12 -4.22
N PHE A 96 12.12 17.21 -3.89
CA PHE A 96 11.03 16.44 -4.49
C PHE A 96 10.04 17.30 -5.29
N LYS A 97 10.34 18.59 -5.52
CA LYS A 97 9.49 19.51 -6.31
C LYS A 97 9.32 19.14 -7.78
N PHE A 98 10.09 18.15 -8.26
CA PHE A 98 9.89 17.52 -9.56
C PHE A 98 8.60 16.66 -9.64
N ILE A 99 7.97 16.37 -8.49
CA ILE A 99 6.68 15.72 -8.39
C ILE A 99 5.59 16.81 -8.44
N LYS A 100 4.76 16.75 -9.48
CA LYS A 100 3.53 17.53 -9.60
C LYS A 100 2.35 16.76 -9.04
N VAL A 101 1.38 17.46 -8.49
CA VAL A 101 0.17 16.86 -7.91
C VAL A 101 -1.04 17.22 -8.76
N LEU A 102 -1.85 16.22 -9.11
CA LEU A 102 -3.11 16.40 -9.81
C LEU A 102 -4.26 15.80 -8.99
N TYR A 103 -5.24 16.63 -8.67
CA TYR A 103 -6.49 16.19 -8.05
C TYR A 103 -7.51 15.84 -9.12
N LEU A 104 -8.10 14.65 -9.00
CA LEU A 104 -9.24 14.29 -9.83
C LEU A 104 -10.49 15.05 -9.39
N SER A 105 -11.41 15.29 -10.31
CA SER A 105 -12.74 15.76 -9.99
C SER A 105 -13.47 14.79 -9.05
N PRO A 106 -14.41 15.28 -8.23
CA PRO A 106 -15.29 14.41 -7.45
C PRO A 106 -15.97 13.37 -8.34
N ASN A 107 -16.18 12.16 -7.81
CA ASN A 107 -16.88 11.05 -8.47
C ASN A 107 -16.25 10.48 -9.76
N THR A 108 -15.11 10.99 -10.24
CA THR A 108 -14.42 10.40 -11.40
C THR A 108 -13.38 9.35 -11.01
N THR A 109 -13.13 9.15 -9.71
CA THR A 109 -12.13 8.22 -9.18
C THR A 109 -12.26 6.81 -9.77
N PRO A 110 -13.44 6.15 -9.80
CA PRO A 110 -13.53 4.78 -10.32
C PRO A 110 -13.18 4.66 -11.81
N ILE A 111 -13.37 5.75 -12.56
CA ILE A 111 -13.16 5.79 -14.01
C ILE A 111 -11.73 6.20 -14.33
N LEU A 112 -11.14 7.12 -13.57
CA LEU A 112 -9.85 7.73 -13.91
C LEU A 112 -8.68 7.22 -13.07
N GLN A 113 -8.90 6.64 -11.89
CA GLN A 113 -7.83 6.08 -11.08
C GLN A 113 -7.45 4.68 -11.58
N PRO A 114 -6.23 4.47 -12.11
CA PRO A 114 -5.74 3.16 -12.50
C PRO A 114 -5.76 2.14 -11.36
N MET A 115 -5.60 2.62 -10.12
CA MET A 115 -5.73 1.80 -8.91
C MET A 115 -7.08 1.09 -8.86
N ASP A 116 -8.16 1.84 -9.08
CA ASP A 116 -9.54 1.36 -8.99
C ASP A 116 -9.94 0.54 -10.21
N GLN A 117 -9.45 0.91 -11.39
CA GLN A 117 -9.77 0.21 -12.63
C GLN A 117 -9.20 -1.21 -12.67
N GLN A 118 -7.94 -1.41 -12.27
CA GLN A 118 -7.26 -2.66 -12.59
C GLN A 118 -6.31 -3.16 -11.52
N VAL A 119 -5.51 -2.28 -10.89
CA VAL A 119 -4.49 -2.73 -9.94
C VAL A 119 -5.12 -3.46 -8.75
N ILE A 120 -6.18 -2.89 -8.16
CA ILE A 120 -6.88 -3.51 -7.03
C ILE A 120 -7.52 -4.83 -7.41
N SER A 121 -8.21 -4.85 -8.56
CA SER A 121 -8.93 -6.05 -9.01
C SER A 121 -7.96 -7.19 -9.29
N ASN A 122 -6.87 -6.90 -10.01
CA ASN A 122 -5.83 -7.88 -10.30
C ASN A 122 -5.12 -8.37 -9.04
N PHE A 123 -4.77 -7.46 -8.12
CA PHE A 123 -4.18 -7.83 -6.84
C PHE A 123 -5.10 -8.76 -6.04
N LYS A 124 -6.39 -8.39 -5.90
CA LYS A 124 -7.37 -9.24 -5.21
C LYS A 124 -7.49 -10.61 -5.85
N LYS A 125 -7.54 -10.68 -7.18
CA LYS A 125 -7.64 -11.94 -7.92
C LYS A 125 -6.42 -12.83 -7.67
N LEU A 126 -5.21 -12.30 -7.80
CA LEU A 126 -3.96 -13.03 -7.57
C LEU A 126 -3.86 -13.46 -6.11
N TYR A 127 -4.03 -12.53 -5.17
CA TYR A 127 -3.98 -12.82 -3.74
C TYR A 127 -4.97 -13.92 -3.35
N THR A 128 -6.22 -13.85 -3.84
CA THR A 128 -7.25 -14.85 -3.57
C THR A 128 -6.85 -16.22 -4.11
N LYS A 129 -6.30 -16.29 -5.33
CA LYS A 129 -5.79 -17.53 -5.91
C LYS A 129 -4.69 -18.15 -5.05
N HIS A 130 -3.69 -17.37 -4.63
CA HIS A 130 -2.59 -17.88 -3.80
C HIS A 130 -3.06 -18.26 -2.39
N LEU A 131 -4.00 -17.52 -1.82
CA LEU A 131 -4.62 -17.83 -0.53
C LEU A 131 -5.36 -19.17 -0.57
N PHE A 132 -6.18 -19.42 -1.59
CA PHE A 132 -6.87 -20.70 -1.73
C PHE A 132 -5.90 -21.84 -1.98
N ARG A 133 -4.88 -21.66 -2.84
CA ARG A 133 -3.84 -22.67 -3.05
C ARG A 133 -3.20 -23.07 -1.71
N ARG A 134 -2.80 -22.09 -0.90
CA ARG A 134 -2.21 -22.34 0.41
C ARG A 134 -3.17 -23.03 1.38
N CYS A 135 -4.45 -22.66 1.32
CA CYS A 135 -5.50 -23.30 2.12
C CYS A 135 -5.62 -24.79 1.77
N PHE A 136 -5.74 -25.13 0.49
CA PHE A 136 -5.86 -26.53 0.03
C PHE A 136 -4.64 -27.37 0.37
N GLU A 137 -3.43 -26.85 0.10
CA GLU A 137 -2.17 -27.52 0.47
C GLU A 137 -2.15 -27.91 1.97
N LEU A 138 -2.62 -27.02 2.85
CA LEU A 138 -2.62 -27.28 4.29
C LEU A 138 -3.74 -28.24 4.70
N THR A 139 -4.96 -28.09 4.18
CA THR A 139 -6.07 -28.98 4.53
C THR A 139 -5.81 -30.42 4.08
N GLU A 140 -5.14 -30.62 2.94
CA GLU A 140 -4.77 -31.96 2.45
C GLU A 140 -3.62 -32.58 3.25
N THR A 141 -2.67 -31.79 3.73
CA THR A 141 -1.47 -32.30 4.42
C THR A 141 -1.60 -32.43 5.94
N THR A 142 -2.53 -31.72 6.56
CA THR A 142 -2.60 -31.61 8.04
C THR A 142 -3.95 -32.00 8.65
N ASN A 143 -4.88 -32.57 7.88
CA ASN A 143 -6.27 -32.89 8.30
C ASN A 143 -7.04 -31.70 8.91
N LEU A 144 -6.54 -30.47 8.74
CA LEU A 144 -7.23 -29.26 9.22
C LEU A 144 -8.48 -29.02 8.39
N THR A 145 -9.54 -28.60 9.07
CA THR A 145 -10.74 -28.10 8.41
C THR A 145 -10.52 -26.69 7.87
N LEU A 146 -11.32 -26.30 6.86
CA LEU A 146 -11.35 -24.92 6.38
C LEU A 146 -11.62 -23.92 7.51
N ARG A 147 -12.45 -24.29 8.49
CA ARG A 147 -12.79 -23.44 9.63
C ARG A 147 -11.56 -23.16 10.50
N GLU A 148 -10.75 -24.18 10.78
CA GLU A 148 -9.52 -24.06 11.57
C GLU A 148 -8.47 -23.24 10.83
N PHE A 149 -8.35 -23.43 9.51
CA PHE A 149 -7.49 -22.58 8.68
C PHE A 149 -7.84 -21.09 8.83
N TRP A 150 -9.10 -20.73 8.65
CA TRP A 150 -9.53 -19.32 8.75
C TRP A 150 -9.40 -18.75 10.15
N LYS A 151 -9.67 -19.55 11.18
CA LYS A 151 -9.67 -19.08 12.57
C LYS A 151 -8.26 -18.95 13.14
N ASP A 152 -7.41 -19.95 12.89
CA ASP A 152 -6.17 -20.12 13.65
C ASP A 152 -4.93 -19.83 12.80
N LEU A 153 -5.02 -19.98 11.46
CA LEU A 153 -3.90 -19.78 10.55
C LEU A 153 -3.99 -18.47 9.76
N CYS A 154 -5.18 -18.03 9.34
CA CYS A 154 -5.35 -16.82 8.52
C CYS A 154 -5.09 -15.53 9.32
N ASN A 155 -3.81 -15.21 9.51
CA ASN A 155 -3.34 -13.99 10.15
C ASN A 155 -2.41 -13.19 9.22
N ILE A 156 -2.13 -11.93 9.59
CA ILE A 156 -1.34 -11.01 8.76
C ILE A 156 0.07 -11.53 8.42
N ALA A 157 0.68 -12.39 9.24
CA ALA A 157 1.98 -12.99 8.91
C ALA A 157 1.86 -13.95 7.72
N ILE A 158 0.80 -14.74 7.65
CA ILE A 158 0.52 -15.60 6.50
C ILE A 158 0.16 -14.76 5.28
N CYS A 159 -0.63 -13.69 5.46
CA CYS A 159 -0.95 -12.78 4.37
C CYS A 159 0.30 -12.19 3.72
N LEU A 160 1.28 -11.76 4.52
CA LEU A 160 2.56 -11.24 4.01
C LEU A 160 3.32 -12.30 3.21
N LYS A 161 3.40 -13.53 3.71
CA LYS A 161 4.03 -14.65 2.97
C LYS A 161 3.34 -14.96 1.64
N ILE A 162 2.01 -14.84 1.59
CA ILE A 162 1.24 -15.03 0.35
C ILE A 162 1.57 -13.93 -0.67
N ILE A 163 1.69 -12.68 -0.20
CA ILE A 163 2.04 -11.55 -1.05
C ILE A 163 3.46 -11.70 -1.61
N ASP A 164 4.42 -12.15 -0.81
CA ASP A 164 5.80 -12.38 -1.26
C ASP A 164 5.94 -13.52 -2.30
N GLN A 165 4.90 -14.36 -2.45
CA GLN A 165 4.87 -15.47 -3.40
C GLN A 165 4.10 -15.17 -4.70
N ALA A 166 3.45 -14.01 -4.78
CA ALA A 166 2.60 -13.59 -5.89
C ALA A 166 3.34 -12.63 -6.83
#